data_AF-A0A8B2S7N9-F1
#
_entry.id   AF-A0A8B2S7N9-F1
#
_cell.length_a   1.000
_cell.length_b   1.000
_cell.length_c   1.000
_cell.angle_alpha   90.00
_cell.angle_beta   90.00
_cell.angle_gamma   90.00
#
_symmetry.space_group_name_H-M   'P 1'
#
loop_
_entity.id
_entity.type
_entity.pdbx_description
1 polymer ?
#
loop_
_entity_poly.entity_id
_entity_poly.type
_entity_poly.pdbx_seq_one_letter_code
_entity_poly.pdbx_strand_id
1 'polypeptide(L)'
;MKIEQVSLKNFRCFEQLDVTFHPQLTVLIAPNGTGKTTILDAVRIALWTFVKGFDLGSQTGKSAAIQIEDMRIERRGQEMEPILPTLTRRQRHPVVQIRDMLGLNKDPNLVIERKKWFTQAVTMLKTAPDDFDQFLQSSPFRALIAASI
;
A
#
# COMPACT_ATOMS: atom_id res chain seq x y z
N MET A 1 12.24 3.17 -1.14
CA MET A 1 11.13 4.14 -0.98
C MET A 1 10.62 4.06 0.45
N LYS A 2 10.37 5.19 1.12
CA LYS A 2 9.90 5.22 2.52
C LYS A 2 8.48 5.82 2.55
N ILE A 3 7.56 5.15 3.22
CA ILE A 3 6.17 5.62 3.38
C ILE A 3 6.09 6.33 4.71
N GLU A 4 5.80 7.62 4.70
CA GLU A 4 5.76 8.46 5.91
C GLU A 4 4.41 8.38 6.61
N GLN A 5 3.32 8.39 5.85
CA GLN A 5 1.97 8.38 6.38
C GLN A 5 1.04 7.58 5.46
N VAL A 6 0.01 6.96 6.04
CA VAL A 6 -1.16 6.45 5.32
C VAL A 6 -2.43 7.02 5.95
N SER A 7 -3.36 7.41 5.10
CA SER A 7 -4.68 7.93 5.48
C SER A 7 -5.75 7.06 4.84
N LEU A 8 -6.63 6.49 5.67
CA LEU A 8 -7.73 5.63 5.28
C LEU A 8 -9.05 6.32 5.57
N LYS A 9 -10.00 6.18 4.66
CA LYS A 9 -11.37 6.68 4.83
C LYS A 9 -12.36 5.68 4.26
N ASN A 10 -13.36 5.28 5.06
CA ASN A 10 -14.38 4.28 4.72
C ASN A 10 -13.78 3.00 4.13
N PHE A 11 -12.67 2.52 4.71
CA PHE A 11 -11.93 1.36 4.25
C PHE A 11 -12.00 0.23 5.28
N ARG A 12 -12.69 -0.85 4.92
CA ARG A 12 -12.99 -2.02 5.78
C ARG A 12 -13.51 -1.61 7.16
N CYS A 13 -12.75 -1.88 8.22
CA CYS A 13 -13.15 -1.60 9.60
C CYS A 13 -12.98 -0.13 10.02
N PHE A 14 -12.33 0.71 9.20
CA PHE A 14 -12.02 2.09 9.56
C PHE A 14 -12.92 3.09 8.83
N GLU A 15 -13.62 3.94 9.59
CA GLU A 15 -14.30 5.12 9.05
C GLU A 15 -13.27 6.18 8.64
N GLN A 16 -12.33 6.48 9.54
CA GLN A 16 -11.17 7.34 9.32
C GLN A 16 -10.00 6.81 10.13
N LEU A 17 -8.82 6.68 9.52
CA LEU A 17 -7.58 6.33 10.22
C LEU A 17 -6.40 7.02 9.57
N ASP A 18 -5.62 7.74 10.37
CA ASP A 18 -4.35 8.35 9.96
C ASP A 18 -3.21 7.71 10.75
N VAL A 19 -2.25 7.10 10.05
CA VAL A 19 -1.08 6.46 10.65
C VAL A 19 0.19 7.11 10.14
N THR A 20 0.95 7.70 11.05
CA THR A 20 2.32 8.16 10.78
C THR A 20 3.30 7.06 11.15
N PHE A 21 4.15 6.70 10.20
CA PHE A 21 5.14 5.64 10.37
C PHE A 21 6.48 6.24 10.82
N HIS A 22 7.13 5.58 11.77
CA HIS A 22 8.45 5.98 12.26
C HIS A 22 9.54 5.76 11.18
N PRO A 23 10.55 6.65 11.06
CA PRO A 23 11.63 6.57 10.08
C PRO A 23 12.35 5.23 9.91
N GLN A 24 12.48 4.46 11.00
CA GLN A 24 13.25 3.21 11.06
C GLN A 24 12.34 1.97 11.13
N LEU A 25 11.57 1.81 12.20
CA LEU A 25 10.71 0.66 12.48
C LEU A 25 9.37 1.12 13.04
N THR A 26 8.27 0.59 12.51
CA THR A 26 6.94 0.71 13.13
C THR A 26 6.39 -0.68 13.42
N VAL A 27 5.94 -0.90 14.66
CA VAL A 27 5.31 -2.14 15.10
C VAL A 27 3.82 -1.88 15.33
N LEU A 28 2.97 -2.60 14.59
CA LEU A 28 1.52 -2.55 14.71
C LEU A 28 1.05 -3.65 15.68
N ILE A 29 0.50 -3.23 16.81
CA ILE A 29 0.05 -4.10 17.90
C ILE A 29 -1.43 -3.85 18.14
N ALA A 30 -2.23 -4.92 18.08
CA ALA A 30 -3.66 -4.91 18.37
C ALA A 30 -4.16 -6.35 18.54
N PRO A 31 -5.38 -6.59 19.03
CA PRO A 31 -6.05 -7.88 18.96
C PRO A 31 -6.32 -8.35 17.53
N ASN A 32 -6.62 -9.63 17.36
CA ASN A 32 -7.10 -10.17 16.08
C ASN A 32 -8.44 -9.53 15.69
N GLY A 33 -8.60 -9.27 14.38
CA GLY A 33 -9.81 -8.61 13.85
C GLY A 33 -9.83 -7.08 13.93
N THR A 34 -8.87 -6.44 14.61
CA THR A 34 -8.85 -4.96 14.79
C THR A 34 -8.32 -4.19 13.57
N GLY A 35 -7.99 -4.87 12.46
CA GLY A 35 -7.60 -4.18 11.22
C GLY A 35 -6.09 -3.97 11.01
N LYS A 36 -5.21 -4.68 11.74
CA LYS A 36 -3.75 -4.64 11.47
C LYS A 36 -3.42 -5.00 10.02
N THR A 37 -4.00 -6.11 9.54
CA THR A 37 -3.86 -6.55 8.14
C THR A 37 -4.47 -5.54 7.16
N THR A 38 -5.55 -4.86 7.56
CA THR A 38 -6.16 -3.78 6.77
C THR A 38 -5.19 -2.63 6.50
N ILE A 39 -4.39 -2.22 7.49
CA ILE A 39 -3.37 -1.17 7.31
C ILE A 39 -2.30 -1.63 6.30
N LEU A 40 -1.80 -2.85 6.45
CA LEU A 40 -0.79 -3.41 5.53
C LEU A 40 -1.33 -3.58 4.10
N ASP A 41 -2.57 -4.04 3.95
CA ASP A 41 -3.23 -4.18 2.66
C ASP A 41 -3.48 -2.81 2.00
N ALA A 42 -3.90 -1.81 2.76
CA ALA A 42 -4.09 -0.47 2.23
C ALA A 42 -2.77 0.11 1.71
N VAL A 43 -1.67 -0.06 2.47
CA VAL A 43 -0.33 0.32 2.04
C VAL A 43 0.05 -0.42 0.75
N ARG A 44 -0.18 -1.74 0.68
CA ARG A 44 0.06 -2.54 -0.53
C ARG A 44 -0.71 -2.02 -1.75
N ILE A 45 -2.00 -1.75 -1.60
CA ILE A 45 -2.86 -1.24 -2.69
C ILE A 45 -2.37 0.13 -3.15
N ALA A 46 -2.04 1.03 -2.21
CA ALA A 46 -1.51 2.36 -2.53
C ALA A 46 -0.19 2.27 -3.31
N LEU A 47 0.72 1.39 -2.88
CA LEU A 47 2.01 1.15 -3.51
C LEU A 47 1.91 0.49 -4.89
N TRP A 48 0.91 -0.36 -5.12
CA TRP A 48 0.80 -1.09 -6.39
C TRP A 48 0.63 -0.17 -7.60
N THR A 49 0.03 1.01 -7.41
CA THR A 49 -0.06 2.04 -8.45
C THR A 49 1.33 2.47 -8.95
N PHE A 50 2.33 2.56 -8.06
CA PHE A 50 3.72 2.82 -8.41
C PHE A 50 4.31 1.68 -9.23
N VAL A 51 4.16 0.45 -8.74
CA VAL A 51 4.73 -0.76 -9.37
C VAL A 51 4.16 -0.96 -10.78
N LYS A 52 2.86 -0.75 -10.97
CA LYS A 52 2.21 -0.79 -12.29
C LYS A 52 2.83 0.22 -13.28
N GLY A 53 3.27 1.38 -12.81
CA GLY A 53 3.91 2.40 -13.65
C GLY A 53 5.21 1.96 -14.32
N PHE A 54 5.82 0.86 -13.88
CA PHE A 54 7.08 0.35 -14.43
C PHE A 54 6.93 -0.82 -15.41
N ASP A 55 5.70 -1.27 -15.68
CA ASP A 55 5.41 -2.45 -16.52
C ASP A 55 6.06 -3.76 -15.99
N LEU A 56 6.35 -3.80 -14.69
CA LEU A 56 7.08 -4.90 -14.03
C LEU A 56 6.16 -6.01 -13.47
N GLY A 57 4.84 -5.92 -13.65
CA GLY A 57 3.88 -6.84 -13.04
C GLY A 57 2.92 -7.48 -14.05
N SER A 58 2.95 -8.80 -14.17
CA SER A 58 1.86 -9.58 -14.80
C SER A 58 0.63 -9.60 -13.88
N GLN A 59 -0.58 -9.60 -14.44
CA GLN A 59 -1.85 -9.64 -13.69
C GLN A 59 -2.16 -11.00 -13.05
N THR A 60 -1.16 -11.72 -12.57
CA THR A 60 -1.32 -13.04 -11.96
C THR A 60 -1.42 -12.90 -10.44
N GLY A 61 -2.63 -12.69 -9.91
CA GLY A 61 -2.93 -12.67 -8.47
C GLY A 61 -4.11 -11.77 -8.07
N LYS A 62 -4.44 -11.71 -6.77
CA LYS A 62 -5.39 -10.72 -6.22
C LYS A 62 -4.97 -9.33 -6.72
N SER A 63 -5.85 -8.70 -7.49
CA SER A 63 -5.63 -7.34 -7.96
C SER A 63 -5.37 -6.45 -6.76
N ALA A 64 -4.17 -5.87 -6.66
CA ALA A 64 -3.84 -4.84 -5.67
C ALA A 64 -4.48 -3.51 -6.10
N ALA A 65 -5.79 -3.57 -6.24
CA ALA A 65 -6.71 -2.49 -6.50
C ALA A 65 -7.80 -2.57 -5.41
N ILE A 66 -8.44 -1.44 -5.14
CA ILE A 66 -9.56 -1.38 -4.19
C ILE A 66 -10.70 -2.24 -4.77
N GLN A 67 -11.19 -3.18 -3.96
CA GLN A 67 -12.30 -4.06 -4.31
C GLN A 67 -13.58 -3.68 -3.58
N ILE A 68 -14.71 -4.24 -4.02
CA ILE A 68 -16.01 -4.04 -3.36
C ILE A 68 -15.95 -4.52 -1.89
N GLU A 69 -15.22 -5.61 -1.62
CA GLU A 69 -14.98 -6.15 -0.27
C GLU A 69 -14.17 -5.22 0.64
N ASP A 70 -13.50 -4.21 0.09
CA ASP A 70 -12.75 -3.22 0.87
C ASP A 70 -13.64 -2.08 1.39
N MET A 71 -14.90 -2.00 0.97
CA MET A 71 -15.83 -0.98 1.47
C MET A 71 -16.18 -1.24 2.93
N ARG A 72 -16.19 -0.17 3.73
CA ARG A 72 -16.72 -0.25 5.10
C ARG A 72 -18.20 -0.63 5.07
N ILE A 73 -18.58 -1.57 5.92
CA ILE A 73 -19.99 -1.97 6.09
C ILE A 73 -20.43 -1.51 7.47
N GLU A 74 -21.60 -0.86 7.54
CA GLU A 74 -22.18 -0.35 8.78
C GLU A 74 -23.62 -0.83 8.92
N ARG A 75 -24.03 -1.07 10.16
CA ARG A 75 -25.41 -1.47 10.44
C ARG A 75 -26.31 -0.25 10.39
N ARG A 76 -27.25 -0.21 9.45
CA ARG A 76 -28.31 0.79 9.38
C ARG A 76 -29.65 0.12 9.62
N GLY A 77 -30.20 0.31 10.82
CA GLY A 77 -31.41 -0.38 11.26
C GLY A 77 -31.18 -1.89 11.41
N GLN A 78 -31.93 -2.69 10.65
CA GLN A 78 -31.83 -4.16 10.67
C GLN A 78 -30.87 -4.72 9.62
N GLU A 79 -30.37 -3.90 8.70
CA GLU A 79 -29.53 -4.34 7.58
C GLU A 79 -28.07 -3.86 7.72
N MET A 80 -27.16 -4.61 7.11
CA MET A 80 -25.75 -4.23 6.96
C MET A 80 -25.55 -3.61 5.58
N GLU A 81 -25.28 -2.32 5.53
CA GLU A 81 -25.13 -1.59 4.28
C GLU A 81 -23.67 -1.18 4.03
N PRO A 82 -23.17 -1.30 2.79
CA PRO A 82 -21.87 -0.76 2.43
C PRO A 82 -21.93 0.77 2.42
N ILE A 83 -20.98 1.41 3.09
CA ILE A 83 -20.80 2.86 3.02
C ILE A 83 -20.16 3.18 1.68
N LEU A 84 -20.96 3.76 0.80
CA LEU A 84 -20.47 4.25 -0.47
C LEU A 84 -19.42 5.34 -0.24
N PRO A 85 -18.29 5.30 -0.96
CA PRO A 85 -17.33 6.40 -0.91
C PRO A 85 -18.05 7.68 -1.35
N THR A 86 -17.85 8.76 -0.58
CA THR A 86 -18.40 10.09 -0.94
C THR A 86 -17.84 10.62 -2.25
N LEU A 87 -16.78 10.02 -2.77
CA LEU A 87 -16.15 10.37 -4.05
C LEU A 87 -16.89 9.71 -5.21
N THR A 88 -17.68 10.50 -5.92
CA THR A 88 -18.29 10.09 -7.20
C THR A 88 -17.34 10.35 -8.36
N ARG A 89 -17.55 9.71 -9.52
CA ARG A 89 -16.76 9.95 -10.76
C ARG A 89 -16.69 11.44 -11.18
N ARG A 90 -17.64 12.26 -10.69
CA ARG A 90 -17.70 13.73 -10.88
C ARG A 90 -16.84 14.51 -9.87
N GLN A 91 -16.62 13.97 -8.68
CA GLN A 91 -15.74 14.53 -7.66
C GLN A 91 -14.38 13.81 -7.73
N ARG A 92 -13.44 14.40 -8.47
CA ARG A 92 -12.06 13.93 -8.47
C ARG A 92 -11.50 14.10 -7.06
N HIS A 93 -10.87 13.03 -6.53
CA HIS A 93 -10.09 13.18 -5.31
C HIS A 93 -9.05 14.30 -5.54
N PRO A 94 -8.81 15.20 -4.57
CA PRO A 94 -7.74 16.22 -4.68
C PRO A 94 -6.35 15.61 -4.91
N VAL A 95 -6.23 14.30 -4.75
CA VAL A 95 -5.03 13.50 -4.99
C VAL A 95 -5.16 12.89 -6.38
N VAL A 96 -4.42 13.42 -7.35
CA VAL A 96 -4.26 12.78 -8.66
C VAL A 96 -3.14 11.75 -8.55
N GLN A 97 -3.55 10.54 -8.18
CA GLN A 97 -2.69 9.42 -7.84
C GLN A 97 -2.03 8.80 -9.08
N ILE A 98 -1.06 9.45 -9.75
CA ILE A 98 -0.31 8.72 -10.80
C ILE A 98 1.13 9.13 -11.10
N ARG A 99 1.60 10.35 -10.80
CA ARG A 99 3.01 10.73 -11.06
C ARG A 99 3.66 11.61 -9.99
N ASP A 100 2.99 12.66 -9.55
CA ASP A 100 3.54 13.59 -8.55
C ASP A 100 3.71 12.96 -7.16
N MET A 101 2.74 12.16 -6.73
CA MET A 101 2.81 11.44 -5.44
C MET A 101 3.98 10.48 -5.33
N LEU A 102 4.46 10.01 -6.48
CA LEU A 102 5.54 9.05 -6.58
C LEU A 102 6.90 9.76 -6.72
N GLY A 103 6.89 11.10 -6.80
CA GLY A 103 8.06 11.92 -7.12
C GLY A 103 8.57 11.70 -8.55
N LEU A 104 7.78 11.05 -9.42
CA LEU A 104 8.19 10.70 -10.79
C LEU A 104 8.38 11.93 -11.69
N ASN A 105 7.76 13.06 -11.33
CA ASN A 105 7.95 14.35 -11.99
C ASN A 105 9.01 15.23 -11.31
N LYS A 106 9.51 14.86 -10.12
CA LYS A 106 10.50 15.67 -9.38
C LYS A 106 11.92 15.48 -9.91
N ASP A 107 12.30 14.23 -10.22
CA ASP A 107 13.63 13.90 -10.74
C ASP A 107 13.59 12.61 -11.58
N PRO A 108 13.88 12.68 -12.90
CA PRO A 108 13.97 11.50 -13.76
C PRO A 108 14.97 10.43 -13.29
N ASN A 109 16.06 10.83 -12.63
CA ASN A 109 17.09 9.90 -12.17
C ASN A 109 16.57 9.01 -11.03
N LEU A 110 15.81 9.58 -10.10
CA LEU A 110 15.17 8.83 -9.02
C LEU A 110 14.19 7.78 -9.55
N VAL A 111 13.52 8.06 -10.67
CA VAL A 111 12.63 7.10 -11.34
C VAL A 111 13.40 5.92 -11.90
N ILE A 112 14.51 6.21 -12.60
CA ILE A 112 15.36 5.20 -13.23
C ILE A 112 16.01 4.32 -12.16
N GLU A 113 16.53 4.93 -11.08
CA GLU A 113 17.13 4.22 -9.95
C GLU A 113 16.12 3.28 -9.28
N ARG A 114 14.91 3.77 -8.99
CA ARG A 114 13.84 2.95 -8.41
C ARG A 114 13.40 1.84 -9.35
N LYS A 115 13.28 2.11 -10.66
CA LYS A 115 12.97 1.08 -11.65
C LYS A 115 14.04 -0.02 -11.64
N LYS A 116 15.31 0.37 -11.68
CA LYS A 116 16.45 -0.56 -11.66
C LYS A 116 16.44 -1.43 -10.40
N TRP A 117 16.23 -0.80 -9.24
CA TRP A 117 16.12 -1.51 -7.96
C TRP A 117 14.98 -2.53 -7.97
N PHE A 118 13.77 -2.13 -8.40
CA PHE A 118 12.62 -3.03 -8.48
C PHE A 118 12.86 -4.19 -9.45
N THR A 119 13.45 -3.93 -10.62
CA THR A 119 13.80 -4.99 -11.57
C THR A 119 14.78 -5.99 -10.95
N GLN A 120 15.84 -5.51 -10.29
CA GLN A 120 16.81 -6.37 -9.61
C GLN A 120 16.17 -7.21 -8.50
N ALA A 121 15.30 -6.59 -7.68
CA ALA A 121 14.56 -7.27 -6.63
C ALA A 121 13.68 -8.40 -7.20
N VAL A 122 12.93 -8.12 -8.27
CA VAL A 122 12.08 -9.12 -8.94
C VAL A 122 12.91 -10.23 -9.57
N THR A 123 14.05 -9.90 -10.19
CA THR A 123 14.96 -10.90 -10.76
C THR A 123 15.49 -11.82 -9.68
N MET A 124 15.99 -11.27 -8.57
CA MET A 124 16.50 -12.07 -7.45
C MET A 124 15.43 -12.98 -6.84
N LEU A 125 14.21 -12.47 -6.62
CA LEU A 125 13.08 -13.28 -6.16
C LEU A 125 12.76 -14.47 -7.09
N LYS A 126 13.03 -14.34 -8.40
CA LYS A 126 12.81 -15.40 -9.38
C LYS A 126 13.98 -16.39 -9.50
N THR A 127 15.22 -15.93 -9.33
CA THR A 127 16.42 -16.73 -9.58
C THR A 127 17.05 -17.33 -8.32
N ALA A 128 17.03 -16.58 -7.22
CA ALA A 128 17.68 -16.92 -5.96
C ALA A 128 16.88 -16.32 -4.78
N PRO A 129 15.68 -16.88 -4.48
CA PRO A 129 14.81 -16.35 -3.44
C PRO A 129 15.47 -16.38 -2.05
N ASP A 130 16.35 -17.34 -1.79
CA ASP A 130 17.06 -17.49 -0.51
C ASP A 130 18.05 -16.32 -0.24
N ASP A 131 18.58 -15.69 -1.30
CA ASP A 131 19.51 -14.56 -1.18
C ASP A 131 18.80 -13.21 -1.04
N PHE A 132 17.46 -13.19 -1.09
CA PHE A 132 16.70 -11.95 -1.07
C PHE A 132 16.88 -11.17 0.23
N ASP A 133 17.02 -11.85 1.36
CA ASP A 133 17.27 -11.21 2.65
C ASP A 133 18.61 -10.45 2.67
N GLN A 134 19.64 -11.00 2.03
CA GLN A 134 20.94 -10.34 1.91
C GLN A 134 20.86 -9.13 0.97
N PHE A 135 20.11 -9.24 -0.13
CA PHE A 135 19.80 -8.10 -1.00
C PHE A 135 19.05 -7.01 -0.24
N LEU A 136 18.10 -7.38 0.64
CA LEU A 136 17.35 -6.44 1.44
C LEU A 136 18.21 -5.67 2.44
N GLN A 137 19.24 -6.29 3.02
CA GLN A 137 20.16 -5.63 3.96
C GLN A 137 20.99 -4.51 3.32
N SER A 138 21.26 -4.58 2.01
CA SER A 138 22.06 -3.58 1.29
C SER A 138 21.33 -2.25 1.08
N SER A 139 20.02 -2.20 1.32
CA SER A 139 19.16 -1.10 0.93
C SER A 139 18.48 -0.46 2.16
N PRO A 140 18.37 0.88 2.22
CA PRO A 140 17.86 1.58 3.40
C PRO A 140 16.33 1.52 3.47
N PHE A 141 15.79 0.39 3.93
CA PHE A 141 14.35 0.21 4.12
C PHE A 141 13.85 0.68 5.48
N ARG A 142 12.54 0.84 5.55
CA ARG A 142 11.77 0.97 6.78
C ARG A 142 11.08 -0.37 7.03
N ALA A 143 11.16 -0.88 8.26
CA ALA A 143 10.49 -2.13 8.63
C ALA A 143 9.08 -1.84 9.18
N LEU A 144 8.10 -2.62 8.72
CA LEU A 144 6.73 -2.64 9.21
C LEU A 144 6.42 -4.05 9.70
N ILE A 145 6.25 -4.20 11.00
CA ILE A 145 5.93 -5.50 11.62
C ILE A 145 4.52 -5.41 12.19
N ALA A 146 3.67 -6.38 11.86
CA ALA A 146 2.37 -6.53 12.51
C ALA A 146 2.40 -7.78 13.39
N ALA A 147 2.12 -7.59 14.68
CA ALA A 147 2.00 -8.68 15.64
C ALA A 147 0.61 -8.67 16.26
N SER A 148 0.02 -9.85 16.50
CA SER A 148 -1.14 -9.93 17.39
C SER A 148 -0.67 -10.15 18.82
N ILE A 149 -1.34 -9.49 19.74
CA ILE A 149 -1.46 -9.96 21.13
C ILE A 149 -2.61 -10.97 21.17
#